data_AF-A0A2D6MRQ1-F1
#
_entry.id   AF-A0A2D6MRQ1-F1
#
_cell.length_a   1.000
_cell.length_b   1.000
_cell.length_c   1.000
_cell.angle_alpha   90.00
_cell.angle_beta   90.00
_cell.angle_gamma   90.00
#
_symmetry.space_group_name_H-M   'P 1'
#
loop_
_entity.id
_entity.type
_entity.pdbx_description
1 polymer ?
#
loop_
_entity_poly.entity_id
_entity_poly.type
_entity_poly.pdbx_seq_one_letter_code
_entity_poly.pdbx_strand_id
1 'polypeptide(L)'
;MAKKLIRVMNTSFRDGFQSVYGARVKTADFLPAVEASVEAGFTHFEAGGGARYQSLYLYCQEDAFDMMDAFRATAGESANLQTLARGVNVVGLDSQSSDIIDLHAKMFKKHGMSTIRNFDALNDVRNLSYSGRCIVEAGLKHEVVVALMELPPGCEGAHSAEFYIKTLEDILDDGVPFDSVCFKDASGTAVPSKVYETVKLARQRLGDDVQIRLHTHETAGVSVGAYKAALDAGADGIDLSMAPASGGTCQPDFIVVWHALRGTDYVLGNDEDPIDVDKVVEAEAVFKECMKDYFLPPEATAVEPLIPYSPMPGGALTANTQMMRDAGTLDQFPDVIAAMSDVVRRGGFGTSVTPVSQFYFQQAYNNVVLGPWKRIADGYGKMVLGYFGKTPVPADPEIVALAGEQLGLEPTTRNPRDINDEDPAKGIDAAKKMLEEKNLEITDETIFIASALKEKGIAFLQGERPDGVRKVDPAAEVAAGSAASAYSVEVGGRRYEVAFEGGKAKVNGRTLDYSISESKGASGGAAKAPSGSGEIVCAELAGQVLRVVAREGDSVAEGDVLVMLEALKMEIEVKAPCSGTVAAILVSGDQTVASGDPLVEIAS
;
A
#
# COMPACT_ATOMS: atom_id res chain seq x y z
N MET A 1 20.29 37.75 -7.48
CA MET A 1 19.49 37.30 -8.65
C MET A 1 18.05 37.11 -8.17
N ALA A 2 17.06 37.15 -9.05
CA ALA A 2 15.68 36.81 -8.64
C ALA A 2 15.67 35.32 -8.22
N LYS A 3 15.03 34.99 -7.08
CA LYS A 3 14.94 33.59 -6.63
C LYS A 3 14.05 32.79 -7.58
N LYS A 4 14.42 31.54 -7.88
CA LYS A 4 13.58 30.59 -8.62
C LYS A 4 12.47 30.08 -7.69
N LEU A 5 11.23 30.30 -8.09
CA LEU A 5 10.04 29.75 -7.42
C LEU A 5 9.95 28.24 -7.69
N ILE A 6 9.82 27.45 -6.63
CA ILE A 6 9.69 25.99 -6.67
C ILE A 6 8.27 25.61 -6.28
N ARG A 7 7.59 24.91 -7.19
CA ARG A 7 6.18 24.51 -7.04
C ARG A 7 6.04 23.38 -6.03
N VAL A 8 5.27 23.59 -4.99
CA VAL A 8 5.01 22.59 -3.97
C VAL A 8 3.63 21.95 -4.17
N MET A 9 3.59 20.62 -4.19
CA MET A 9 2.34 19.89 -3.98
C MET A 9 2.27 19.43 -2.52
N ASN A 10 1.16 19.71 -1.85
CA ASN A 10 0.90 19.23 -0.50
C ASN A 10 0.34 17.80 -0.53
N THR A 11 1.11 16.84 -0.01
CA THR A 11 0.75 15.40 0.00
C THR A 11 0.14 14.92 1.32
N SER A 12 -0.03 15.80 2.30
CA SER A 12 -0.47 15.44 3.66
C SER A 12 -1.78 14.64 3.67
N PHE A 13 -2.71 15.02 2.79
CA PHE A 13 -4.08 14.50 2.76
C PHE A 13 -4.27 13.27 1.85
N ARG A 14 -3.19 12.71 1.30
CA ARG A 14 -3.20 11.47 0.51
C ARG A 14 -2.00 10.59 0.82
N ASP A 15 -0.80 10.94 0.37
CA ASP A 15 0.38 10.10 0.60
C ASP A 15 0.85 10.12 2.05
N GLY A 16 0.72 11.26 2.74
CA GLY A 16 0.96 11.36 4.19
C GLY A 16 0.05 10.39 4.94
N PHE A 17 -1.27 10.43 4.67
CA PHE A 17 -2.21 9.48 5.23
C PHE A 17 -1.89 8.02 4.87
N GLN A 18 -1.53 7.75 3.63
CA GLN A 18 -1.20 6.41 3.17
C GLN A 18 0.03 5.85 3.90
N SER A 19 1.03 6.69 4.14
CA SER A 19 2.29 6.30 4.76
C SER A 19 2.14 6.07 6.26
N VAL A 20 1.45 6.98 6.96
CA VAL A 20 1.29 6.91 8.42
C VAL A 20 0.10 6.06 8.87
N TYR A 21 -1.08 6.34 8.32
CA TYR A 21 -2.35 5.83 8.82
C TYR A 21 -2.94 4.72 7.92
N GLY A 22 -2.16 4.21 6.97
CA GLY A 22 -2.65 3.25 5.97
C GLY A 22 -3.81 3.78 5.13
N ALA A 23 -3.85 5.10 4.92
CA ALA A 23 -4.91 5.88 4.27
C ALA A 23 -6.26 5.94 5.02
N ARG A 24 -6.31 5.44 6.26
CA ARG A 24 -7.55 5.29 7.05
C ARG A 24 -7.85 6.54 7.88
N VAL A 25 -8.12 7.65 7.19
CA VAL A 25 -8.55 8.91 7.82
C VAL A 25 -9.96 9.26 7.35
N LYS A 26 -10.84 9.70 8.25
CA LYS A 26 -12.22 10.10 7.90
C LYS A 26 -12.24 11.49 7.31
N THR A 27 -13.10 11.72 6.33
CA THR A 27 -13.12 12.94 5.53
C THR A 27 -13.32 14.19 6.39
N ALA A 28 -14.35 14.19 7.24
CA ALA A 28 -14.66 15.32 8.10
C ALA A 28 -13.53 15.68 9.07
N ASP A 29 -12.70 14.72 9.48
CA ASP A 29 -11.66 14.93 10.49
C ASP A 29 -10.51 15.81 9.97
N PHE A 30 -10.25 15.85 8.65
CA PHE A 30 -9.10 16.59 8.09
C PHE A 30 -9.46 17.82 7.24
N LEU A 31 -10.73 18.03 6.86
CA LEU A 31 -11.12 19.21 6.07
C LEU A 31 -10.69 20.55 6.70
N PRO A 32 -10.74 20.76 8.03
CA PRO A 32 -10.21 22.00 8.62
C PRO A 32 -8.72 22.24 8.32
N ALA A 33 -7.92 21.18 8.22
CA ALA A 33 -6.52 21.28 7.85
C ALA A 33 -6.31 21.59 6.35
N VAL A 34 -7.24 21.16 5.49
CA VAL A 34 -7.26 21.56 4.07
C VAL A 34 -7.54 23.06 3.96
N GLU A 35 -8.55 23.56 4.66
CA GLU A 35 -8.89 24.99 4.71
C GLU A 35 -7.69 25.82 5.17
N ALA A 36 -7.05 25.44 6.29
CA ALA A 36 -5.86 26.11 6.79
C ALA A 36 -4.68 26.06 5.79
N SER A 37 -4.55 24.97 5.02
CA SER A 37 -3.53 24.86 3.97
C SER A 37 -3.81 25.81 2.80
N VAL A 38 -5.07 26.00 2.41
CA VAL A 38 -5.45 26.99 1.39
C VAL A 38 -5.11 28.40 1.87
N GLU A 39 -5.42 28.73 3.13
CA GLU A 39 -5.10 30.03 3.72
C GLU A 39 -3.58 30.30 3.79
N ALA A 40 -2.79 29.25 3.96
CA ALA A 40 -1.33 29.29 3.88
C ALA A 40 -0.78 29.54 2.47
N GLY A 41 -1.60 29.33 1.43
CA GLY A 41 -1.25 29.59 0.03
C GLY A 41 -0.97 28.33 -0.80
N PHE A 42 -1.25 27.14 -0.28
CA PHE A 42 -1.21 25.93 -1.10
C PHE A 42 -2.34 25.93 -2.14
N THR A 43 -1.99 25.72 -3.40
CA THR A 43 -2.96 25.60 -4.50
C THR A 43 -2.92 24.22 -5.17
N HIS A 44 -1.90 23.41 -4.89
CA HIS A 44 -1.71 22.08 -5.46
C HIS A 44 -1.74 21.05 -4.32
N PHE A 45 -2.77 20.21 -4.33
CA PHE A 45 -2.98 19.18 -3.33
C PHE A 45 -3.00 17.81 -3.97
N GLU A 46 -2.43 16.84 -3.28
CA GLU A 46 -2.76 15.46 -3.56
C GLU A 46 -4.00 15.06 -2.75
N ALA A 47 -5.09 14.77 -3.45
CA ALA A 47 -6.45 14.80 -2.89
C ALA A 47 -7.26 13.51 -3.13
N GLY A 48 -6.60 12.42 -3.55
CA GLY A 48 -7.28 11.15 -3.78
C GLY A 48 -6.47 10.13 -4.59
N GLY A 49 -7.15 9.10 -5.08
CA GLY A 49 -6.51 7.98 -5.76
C GLY A 49 -5.62 7.15 -4.83
N GLY A 50 -4.66 6.42 -5.39
CA GLY A 50 -3.79 5.51 -4.64
C GLY A 50 -4.60 4.55 -3.75
N ALA A 51 -4.11 4.27 -2.54
CA ALA A 51 -4.86 3.49 -1.57
C ALA A 51 -6.02 4.29 -0.94
N ARG A 52 -6.05 5.62 -1.10
CA ARG A 52 -7.09 6.47 -0.49
C ARG A 52 -8.47 6.14 -1.04
N TYR A 53 -8.58 5.92 -2.36
CA TYR A 53 -9.84 5.48 -2.99
C TYR A 53 -10.37 4.21 -2.32
N GLN A 54 -9.54 3.17 -2.21
CA GLN A 54 -9.94 1.88 -1.62
C GLN A 54 -10.25 2.02 -0.13
N SER A 55 -9.40 2.74 0.62
CA SER A 55 -9.52 2.83 2.08
C SER A 55 -10.83 3.43 2.56
N LEU A 56 -11.44 4.33 1.77
CA LEU A 56 -12.69 4.99 2.12
C LEU A 56 -13.83 3.98 2.25
N TYR A 57 -13.98 3.14 1.23
CA TYR A 57 -14.97 2.08 1.20
C TYR A 57 -14.65 0.95 2.18
N LEU A 58 -13.38 0.52 2.22
CA LEU A 58 -12.99 -0.68 2.97
C LEU A 58 -12.84 -0.46 4.47
N TYR A 59 -12.53 0.77 4.90
CA TYR A 59 -12.11 1.04 6.28
C TYR A 59 -12.68 2.32 6.88
N CYS A 60 -13.05 3.33 6.10
CA CYS A 60 -13.56 4.60 6.65
C CYS A 60 -15.09 4.69 6.69
N GLN A 61 -15.80 3.76 6.04
CA GLN A 61 -17.26 3.77 5.88
C GLN A 61 -17.79 4.95 5.04
N GLU A 62 -16.96 5.46 4.14
CA GLU A 62 -17.20 6.68 3.37
C GLU A 62 -17.10 6.39 1.86
N ASP A 63 -17.81 7.17 1.04
CA ASP A 63 -17.68 7.11 -0.41
C ASP A 63 -16.50 7.97 -0.88
N ALA A 64 -15.67 7.44 -1.79
CA ALA A 64 -14.50 8.15 -2.30
C ALA A 64 -14.86 9.33 -3.20
N PHE A 65 -15.99 9.27 -3.91
CA PHE A 65 -16.47 10.36 -4.74
C PHE A 65 -17.03 11.51 -3.89
N ASP A 66 -17.78 11.19 -2.83
CA ASP A 66 -18.24 12.20 -1.86
C ASP A 66 -17.05 12.92 -1.19
N MET A 67 -15.97 12.17 -0.88
CA MET A 67 -14.74 12.74 -0.33
C MET A 67 -14.06 13.69 -1.32
N MET A 68 -13.99 13.32 -2.61
CA MET A 68 -13.44 14.18 -3.67
C MET A 68 -14.23 15.48 -3.81
N ASP A 69 -15.56 15.40 -3.82
CA ASP A 69 -16.45 16.56 -3.91
C ASP A 69 -16.31 17.47 -2.69
N ALA A 70 -16.23 16.90 -1.48
CA ALA A 70 -15.97 17.65 -0.24
C ALA A 70 -14.60 18.32 -0.28
N PHE A 71 -13.56 17.62 -0.74
CA PHE A 71 -12.22 18.18 -0.88
C PHE A 71 -12.22 19.37 -1.85
N ARG A 72 -12.86 19.23 -3.02
CA ARG A 72 -13.02 20.33 -4.00
C ARG A 72 -13.73 21.53 -3.39
N ALA A 73 -14.83 21.31 -2.67
CA ALA A 73 -15.58 22.37 -2.01
C ALA A 73 -14.71 23.13 -0.99
N THR A 74 -13.88 22.41 -0.22
CA THR A 74 -13.00 23.01 0.80
C THR A 74 -11.77 23.68 0.19
N ALA A 75 -11.13 23.05 -0.81
CA ALA A 75 -9.91 23.56 -1.43
C ALA A 75 -10.17 24.73 -2.39
N GLY A 76 -11.40 24.84 -2.90
CA GLY A 76 -11.83 25.86 -3.85
C GLY A 76 -11.66 25.45 -5.31
N GLU A 77 -12.40 26.09 -6.21
CA GLU A 77 -12.49 25.75 -7.64
C GLU A 77 -11.16 25.86 -8.41
N SER A 78 -10.27 26.78 -8.00
CA SER A 78 -8.99 26.99 -8.66
C SER A 78 -7.89 26.02 -8.22
N ALA A 79 -8.12 25.23 -7.15
CA ALA A 79 -7.10 24.31 -6.67
C ALA A 79 -6.78 23.22 -7.71
N ASN A 80 -5.51 22.94 -7.92
CA ASN A 80 -5.08 21.76 -8.64
C ASN A 80 -5.18 20.55 -7.71
N LEU A 81 -6.25 19.78 -7.87
CA LEU A 81 -6.45 18.54 -7.11
C LEU A 81 -5.91 17.37 -7.91
N GLN A 82 -4.85 16.76 -7.38
CA GLN A 82 -4.13 15.69 -8.03
C GLN A 82 -4.41 14.35 -7.37
N THR A 83 -4.56 13.31 -8.17
CA THR A 83 -4.69 11.92 -7.69
C THR A 83 -3.55 11.06 -8.22
N LEU A 84 -3.31 9.93 -7.56
CA LEU A 84 -2.36 8.91 -8.02
C LEU A 84 -3.12 7.74 -8.66
N ALA A 85 -2.75 7.37 -9.89
CA ALA A 85 -3.30 6.22 -10.60
C ALA A 85 -2.16 5.31 -11.11
N ARG A 86 -2.39 4.00 -11.05
CA ARG A 86 -1.43 2.97 -11.48
C ARG A 86 -1.81 2.43 -12.85
N GLY A 87 -1.26 3.00 -13.93
CA GLY A 87 -1.40 2.53 -15.31
C GLY A 87 -2.74 1.82 -15.62
N VAL A 88 -2.64 0.56 -16.02
CA VAL A 88 -3.78 -0.33 -16.34
C VAL A 88 -4.66 -0.73 -15.15
N ASN A 89 -4.21 -0.52 -13.91
CA ASN A 89 -5.02 -0.83 -12.73
C ASN A 89 -5.80 0.37 -12.20
N VAL A 90 -5.50 1.58 -12.65
CA VAL A 90 -6.03 2.84 -12.11
C VAL A 90 -5.95 2.89 -10.58
N VAL A 91 -7.07 2.78 -9.87
CA VAL A 91 -7.18 2.72 -8.41
C VAL A 91 -7.74 1.38 -7.90
N GLY A 92 -7.91 0.40 -8.78
CA GLY A 92 -8.50 -0.91 -8.48
C GLY A 92 -7.57 -1.88 -7.75
N LEU A 93 -8.15 -2.92 -7.17
CA LEU A 93 -7.43 -4.00 -6.49
C LEU A 93 -6.61 -4.85 -7.47
N ASP A 94 -7.06 -4.98 -8.72
CA ASP A 94 -6.36 -5.63 -9.82
C ASP A 94 -6.35 -4.77 -11.10
N SER A 95 -5.80 -5.30 -12.19
CA SER A 95 -5.73 -4.60 -13.48
C SER A 95 -7.12 -4.52 -14.13
N GLN A 96 -7.41 -3.40 -14.80
CA GLN A 96 -8.74 -3.10 -15.34
C GLN A 96 -8.76 -3.26 -16.86
N SER A 97 -9.97 -3.49 -17.40
CA SER A 97 -10.26 -3.42 -18.83
C SER A 97 -10.30 -1.97 -19.32
N SER A 98 -10.19 -1.79 -20.63
CA SER A 98 -10.12 -0.49 -21.29
C SER A 98 -11.32 0.40 -20.97
N ASP A 99 -12.54 -0.14 -20.96
CA ASP A 99 -13.77 0.59 -20.63
C ASP A 99 -13.80 1.12 -19.17
N ILE A 100 -13.25 0.36 -18.22
CA ILE A 100 -13.12 0.80 -16.82
C ILE A 100 -11.99 1.81 -16.64
N ILE A 101 -10.87 1.69 -17.38
CA ILE A 101 -9.79 2.68 -17.37
C ILE A 101 -10.28 4.04 -17.89
N ASP A 102 -11.10 4.04 -18.94
CA ASP A 102 -11.74 5.24 -19.46
C ASP A 102 -12.76 5.82 -18.47
N LEU A 103 -13.60 4.96 -17.88
CA LEU A 103 -14.57 5.36 -16.85
C LEU A 103 -13.91 6.03 -15.64
N HIS A 104 -12.76 5.51 -15.18
CA HIS A 104 -11.97 6.12 -14.10
C HIS A 104 -11.66 7.60 -14.37
N ALA A 105 -11.11 7.92 -15.54
CA ALA A 105 -10.75 9.29 -15.88
C ALA A 105 -11.98 10.20 -15.92
N LYS A 106 -13.09 9.72 -16.49
CA LYS A 106 -14.37 10.46 -16.54
C LYS A 106 -14.95 10.70 -15.14
N MET A 107 -14.93 9.70 -14.28
CA MET A 107 -15.43 9.83 -12.91
C MET A 107 -14.58 10.79 -12.08
N PHE A 108 -13.25 10.69 -12.17
CA PHE A 108 -12.39 11.61 -11.42
C PHE A 108 -12.54 13.05 -11.92
N LYS A 109 -12.73 13.25 -13.23
CA LYS A 109 -13.08 14.57 -13.78
C LYS A 109 -14.43 15.07 -13.25
N LYS A 110 -15.45 14.20 -13.24
CA LYS A 110 -16.79 14.52 -12.75
C LYS A 110 -16.77 14.99 -11.29
N HIS A 111 -15.97 14.33 -10.45
CA HIS A 111 -15.82 14.65 -9.02
C HIS A 111 -14.68 15.64 -8.75
N GLY A 112 -14.48 16.59 -9.67
CA GLY A 112 -13.68 17.79 -9.41
C GLY A 112 -12.16 17.59 -9.37
N MET A 113 -11.61 16.44 -9.76
CA MET A 113 -10.14 16.30 -9.86
C MET A 113 -9.60 17.08 -11.08
N SER A 114 -8.35 17.54 -10.97
CA SER A 114 -7.68 18.37 -12.00
C SER A 114 -6.58 17.62 -12.73
N THR A 115 -5.78 16.85 -11.98
CA THR A 115 -4.58 16.18 -12.49
C THR A 115 -4.58 14.72 -12.06
N ILE A 116 -4.14 13.82 -12.94
CA ILE A 116 -3.85 12.43 -12.58
C ILE A 116 -2.38 12.17 -12.81
N ARG A 117 -1.67 11.84 -11.72
CA ARG A 117 -0.32 11.29 -11.78
C ARG A 117 -0.39 9.81 -12.10
N ASN A 118 0.09 9.42 -13.27
CA ASN A 118 -0.03 8.05 -13.78
C ASN A 118 1.33 7.36 -13.80
N PHE A 119 1.45 6.24 -13.09
CA PHE A 119 2.69 5.47 -12.98
C PHE A 119 2.49 3.99 -13.25
N ASP A 120 3.57 3.31 -13.63
CA ASP A 120 3.65 1.85 -13.71
C ASP A 120 4.81 1.36 -12.85
N ALA A 121 4.59 0.32 -12.06
CA ALA A 121 5.60 -0.18 -11.13
C ALA A 121 6.76 -0.89 -11.85
N LEU A 122 6.56 -1.35 -13.08
CA LEU A 122 7.59 -1.99 -13.90
C LEU A 122 8.24 -1.01 -14.88
N ASN A 123 7.81 0.26 -14.90
CA ASN A 123 8.15 1.24 -15.91
C ASN A 123 7.86 0.75 -17.35
N ASP A 124 6.84 -0.11 -17.51
CA ASP A 124 6.37 -0.57 -18.80
C ASP A 124 5.40 0.46 -19.42
N VAL A 125 5.89 1.22 -20.39
CA VAL A 125 5.13 2.30 -21.05
C VAL A 125 3.81 1.81 -21.66
N ARG A 126 3.73 0.53 -22.05
CA ARG A 126 2.50 -0.07 -22.57
C ARG A 126 1.35 -0.01 -21.56
N ASN A 127 1.67 -0.03 -20.26
CA ASN A 127 0.68 0.10 -19.19
C ASN A 127 0.25 1.55 -18.93
N LEU A 128 0.98 2.54 -19.45
CA LEU A 128 0.68 3.97 -19.31
C LEU A 128 -0.04 4.54 -20.53
N SER A 129 0.24 3.98 -21.71
CA SER A 129 -0.18 4.53 -23.00
C SER A 129 -1.69 4.78 -23.09
N TYR A 130 -2.50 3.79 -22.73
CA TYR A 130 -3.95 3.92 -22.83
C TYR A 130 -4.55 4.77 -21.71
N SER A 131 -4.13 4.55 -20.45
CA SER A 131 -4.62 5.35 -19.31
C SER A 131 -4.28 6.83 -19.46
N GLY A 132 -3.07 7.16 -19.94
CA GLY A 132 -2.66 8.54 -20.20
C GLY A 132 -3.54 9.24 -21.25
N ARG A 133 -3.91 8.54 -22.34
CA ARG A 133 -4.85 9.07 -23.33
C ARG A 133 -6.23 9.33 -22.72
N CYS A 134 -6.78 8.38 -21.96
CA CYS A 134 -8.07 8.55 -21.30
C CYS A 134 -8.08 9.75 -20.34
N ILE A 135 -6.99 9.99 -19.61
CA ILE A 135 -6.85 11.15 -18.71
C ILE A 135 -7.01 12.46 -19.50
N VAL A 136 -6.27 12.62 -20.59
CA VAL A 136 -6.30 13.84 -21.41
C VAL A 136 -7.64 13.99 -22.14
N GLU A 137 -8.21 12.90 -22.68
CA GLU A 137 -9.51 12.89 -23.36
C GLU A 137 -10.67 13.26 -22.41
N ALA A 138 -10.58 12.89 -21.13
CA ALA A 138 -11.52 13.33 -20.10
C ALA A 138 -11.35 14.82 -19.73
N GLY A 139 -10.34 15.52 -20.25
CA GLY A 139 -10.05 16.92 -19.96
C GLY A 139 -9.36 17.13 -18.60
N LEU A 140 -8.60 16.13 -18.15
CA LEU A 140 -7.70 16.22 -16.99
C LEU A 140 -6.26 16.47 -17.46
N LYS A 141 -5.43 17.02 -16.58
CA LYS A 141 -3.99 17.07 -16.79
C LYS A 141 -3.36 15.71 -16.50
N HIS A 142 -2.42 15.29 -17.33
CA HIS A 142 -1.68 14.05 -17.13
C HIS A 142 -0.25 14.34 -16.68
N GLU A 143 0.08 13.92 -15.45
CA GLU A 143 1.47 13.90 -14.98
C GLU A 143 2.03 12.47 -15.14
N VAL A 144 2.85 12.26 -16.17
CA VAL A 144 3.43 10.94 -16.47
C VAL A 144 4.61 10.67 -15.53
N VAL A 145 4.75 9.42 -15.08
CA VAL A 145 5.76 9.06 -14.08
C VAL A 145 6.85 8.16 -14.65
N VAL A 146 8.10 8.49 -14.32
CA VAL A 146 9.21 7.53 -14.30
C VAL A 146 9.44 7.13 -12.85
N ALA A 147 9.15 5.88 -12.51
CA ALA A 147 9.27 5.39 -11.13
C ALA A 147 10.75 5.12 -10.81
N LEU A 148 11.22 5.69 -9.70
CA LEU A 148 12.60 5.61 -9.20
C LEU A 148 12.71 4.66 -8.01
N MET A 149 13.90 4.08 -7.86
CA MET A 149 14.36 3.25 -6.77
C MET A 149 15.89 3.17 -6.81
N GLU A 150 16.53 2.88 -5.68
CA GLU A 150 17.90 2.38 -5.66
C GLU A 150 17.90 0.87 -5.46
N LEU A 151 18.76 0.17 -6.20
CA LEU A 151 18.86 -1.28 -6.06
C LEU A 151 19.55 -1.66 -4.75
N PRO A 152 19.19 -2.80 -4.14
CA PRO A 152 19.92 -3.33 -3.00
C PRO A 152 21.42 -3.46 -3.28
N PRO A 153 22.30 -3.28 -2.28
CA PRO A 153 23.74 -3.44 -2.48
C PRO A 153 24.11 -4.78 -3.13
N GLY A 154 24.94 -4.70 -4.17
CA GLY A 154 25.36 -5.88 -4.95
C GLY A 154 24.42 -6.28 -6.10
N CYS A 155 23.35 -5.53 -6.34
CA CYS A 155 22.50 -5.68 -7.52
C CYS A 155 22.87 -4.65 -8.60
N GLU A 156 22.87 -5.07 -9.86
CA GLU A 156 23.19 -4.24 -11.03
C GLU A 156 22.31 -4.62 -12.23
N GLY A 157 22.24 -3.76 -13.25
CA GLY A 157 21.55 -4.03 -14.52
C GLY A 157 20.26 -3.22 -14.76
N ALA A 158 19.75 -2.50 -13.75
CA ALA A 158 18.63 -1.57 -13.87
C ALA A 158 18.82 -0.36 -12.95
N HIS A 159 17.92 0.62 -13.04
CA HIS A 159 17.87 1.79 -12.15
C HIS A 159 19.14 2.67 -12.16
N SER A 160 19.89 2.71 -13.26
CA SER A 160 20.88 3.77 -13.50
C SER A 160 20.19 5.05 -14.00
N ALA A 161 20.93 6.17 -14.09
CA ALA A 161 20.38 7.38 -14.70
C ALA A 161 19.99 7.15 -16.16
N GLU A 162 20.83 6.42 -16.91
CA GLU A 162 20.59 6.03 -18.30
C GLU A 162 19.34 5.14 -18.44
N PHE A 163 19.12 4.23 -17.50
CA PHE A 163 17.90 3.41 -17.47
C PHE A 163 16.65 4.30 -17.38
N TYR A 164 16.63 5.25 -16.45
CA TYR A 164 15.46 6.14 -16.28
C TYR A 164 15.24 7.08 -17.46
N ILE A 165 16.33 7.54 -18.09
CA ILE A 165 16.22 8.35 -19.31
C ILE A 165 15.73 7.53 -20.48
N LYS A 166 16.13 6.26 -20.59
CA LYS A 166 15.57 5.37 -21.59
C LYS A 166 14.06 5.18 -21.37
N THR A 167 13.60 5.02 -20.13
CA THR A 167 12.15 4.98 -19.85
C THR A 167 11.45 6.26 -20.29
N LEU A 168 12.04 7.43 -20.05
CA LEU A 168 11.50 8.70 -20.52
C LEU A 168 11.47 8.77 -22.06
N GLU A 169 12.51 8.30 -22.74
CA GLU A 169 12.55 8.21 -24.20
C GLU A 169 11.45 7.28 -24.73
N ASP A 170 11.26 6.11 -24.11
CA ASP A 170 10.19 5.18 -24.47
C ASP A 170 8.80 5.83 -24.31
N ILE A 171 8.60 6.69 -23.30
CA ILE A 171 7.35 7.48 -23.12
C ILE A 171 7.17 8.51 -24.25
N LEU A 172 8.24 9.22 -24.62
CA LEU A 172 8.22 10.20 -25.71
C LEU A 172 7.95 9.53 -27.05
N ASP A 173 8.53 8.36 -27.29
CA ASP A 173 8.36 7.56 -28.51
C ASP A 173 6.95 6.96 -28.62
N ASP A 174 6.34 6.54 -27.50
CA ASP A 174 4.93 6.10 -27.46
C ASP A 174 3.96 7.23 -27.86
N GLY A 175 4.33 8.48 -27.54
CA GLY A 175 3.53 9.66 -27.87
C GLY A 175 2.29 9.82 -26.99
N VAL A 176 2.24 9.17 -25.82
CA VAL A 176 1.19 9.42 -24.82
C VAL A 176 1.22 10.91 -24.43
N PRO A 177 0.08 11.63 -24.50
CA PRO A 177 0.07 13.06 -24.16
C PRO A 177 0.24 13.25 -22.66
N PHE A 178 1.05 14.21 -22.24
CA PHE A 178 1.24 14.59 -20.83
C PHE A 178 1.51 16.10 -20.69
N ASP A 179 1.18 16.65 -19.52
CA ASP A 179 1.38 18.06 -19.16
C ASP A 179 2.67 18.26 -18.35
N SER A 180 3.07 17.25 -17.56
CA SER A 180 4.26 17.27 -16.72
C SER A 180 4.86 15.88 -16.53
N VAL A 181 6.12 15.84 -16.10
CA VAL A 181 6.84 14.60 -15.78
C VAL A 181 7.19 14.57 -14.30
N CYS A 182 6.87 13.45 -13.64
CA CYS A 182 7.27 13.20 -12.27
C CYS A 182 8.27 12.03 -12.19
N PHE A 183 9.39 12.27 -11.53
CA PHE A 183 10.30 11.21 -11.09
C PHE A 183 9.89 10.78 -9.68
N LYS A 184 9.36 9.56 -9.54
CA LYS A 184 8.72 9.10 -8.30
C LYS A 184 9.52 8.01 -7.60
N ASP A 185 10.23 8.36 -6.55
CA ASP A 185 10.85 7.43 -5.61
C ASP A 185 9.90 7.10 -4.45
N ALA A 186 9.12 6.03 -4.57
CA ALA A 186 8.15 5.64 -3.55
C ALA A 186 8.80 5.07 -2.27
N SER A 187 10.06 4.67 -2.34
CA SER A 187 10.79 4.02 -1.24
C SER A 187 11.68 4.98 -0.45
N GLY A 188 12.02 6.14 -1.03
CA GLY A 188 13.00 7.07 -0.47
C GLY A 188 14.45 6.60 -0.64
N THR A 189 14.70 5.61 -1.49
CA THR A 189 16.02 4.98 -1.64
C THR A 189 16.91 5.65 -2.67
N ALA A 190 16.35 6.39 -3.64
CA ALA A 190 17.12 6.95 -4.73
C ALA A 190 18.17 7.95 -4.21
N VAL A 191 19.45 7.64 -4.42
CA VAL A 191 20.54 8.47 -3.88
C VAL A 191 20.59 9.84 -4.57
N PRO A 192 20.98 10.92 -3.87
CA PRO A 192 20.97 12.28 -4.43
C PRO A 192 21.78 12.43 -5.73
N SER A 193 22.91 11.75 -5.87
CA SER A 193 23.73 11.80 -7.10
C SER A 193 22.99 11.21 -8.30
N LYS A 194 22.19 10.16 -8.09
CA LYS A 194 21.40 9.52 -9.14
C LYS A 194 20.23 10.41 -9.54
N VAL A 195 19.55 10.99 -8.55
CA VAL A 195 18.48 11.96 -8.78
C VAL A 195 19.01 13.15 -9.59
N TYR A 196 20.17 13.70 -9.23
CA TYR A 196 20.79 14.82 -9.98
C TYR A 196 21.02 14.46 -11.45
N GLU A 197 21.72 13.35 -11.72
CA GLU A 197 22.05 12.96 -13.09
C GLU A 197 20.79 12.63 -13.91
N THR A 198 19.82 11.90 -13.35
CA THR A 198 18.54 11.61 -14.00
C THR A 198 17.78 12.89 -14.34
N VAL A 199 17.57 13.80 -13.38
CA VAL A 199 16.79 15.03 -13.63
C VAL A 199 17.51 15.94 -14.63
N LYS A 200 18.84 16.03 -14.57
CA LYS A 200 19.64 16.84 -15.49
C LYS A 200 19.50 16.35 -16.93
N LEU A 201 19.62 15.04 -17.14
CA LEU A 201 19.44 14.44 -18.47
C LEU A 201 17.99 14.60 -18.95
N ALA A 202 17.01 14.46 -18.05
CA ALA A 202 15.59 14.66 -18.39
C ALA A 202 15.32 16.09 -18.84
N ARG A 203 15.86 17.09 -18.12
CA ARG A 203 15.77 18.50 -18.51
C ARG A 203 16.36 18.75 -19.89
N GLN A 204 17.52 18.16 -20.20
CA GLN A 204 18.13 18.28 -21.53
C GLN A 204 17.25 17.70 -22.64
N ARG A 205 16.48 16.64 -22.36
CA ARG A 205 15.58 16.01 -23.34
C ARG A 205 14.25 16.72 -23.49
N LEU A 206 13.69 17.22 -22.39
CA LEU A 206 12.36 17.82 -22.35
C LEU A 206 12.35 19.32 -22.68
N GLY A 207 13.50 19.99 -22.62
CA GLY A 207 13.58 21.44 -22.74
C GLY A 207 13.02 22.15 -21.51
N ASP A 208 12.82 23.47 -21.60
CA ASP A 208 12.43 24.30 -20.46
C ASP A 208 10.91 24.39 -20.24
N ASP A 209 10.11 23.98 -21.23
CA ASP A 209 8.64 24.15 -21.21
C ASP A 209 7.91 23.06 -20.40
N VAL A 210 8.49 21.85 -20.33
CA VAL A 210 7.88 20.73 -19.59
C VAL A 210 8.25 20.84 -18.12
N GLN A 211 7.25 20.81 -17.24
CA GLN A 211 7.49 20.81 -15.81
C GLN A 211 8.05 19.47 -15.34
N ILE A 212 9.14 19.52 -14.57
CA ILE A 212 9.74 18.33 -13.94
C ILE A 212 9.56 18.39 -12.43
N ARG A 213 9.04 17.30 -11.86
CA ARG A 213 8.78 17.16 -10.43
C ARG A 213 9.52 15.97 -9.84
N LEU A 214 10.12 16.15 -8.66
CA LEU A 214 10.59 15.02 -7.85
C LEU A 214 9.57 14.69 -6.76
N HIS A 215 9.25 13.42 -6.63
CA HIS A 215 8.54 12.87 -5.49
C HIS A 215 9.45 11.86 -4.78
N THR A 216 9.66 11.99 -3.48
CA THR A 216 10.43 11.02 -2.69
C THR A 216 9.95 10.95 -1.24
N HIS A 217 10.40 9.96 -0.48
CA HIS A 217 10.06 9.73 0.93
C HIS A 217 11.32 9.84 1.80
N GLU A 218 11.17 10.21 3.06
CA GLU A 218 12.27 10.36 4.04
C GLU A 218 12.69 9.03 4.71
N THR A 219 12.16 7.89 4.24
CA THR A 219 12.32 6.61 4.95
C THR A 219 13.80 6.22 5.10
N ALA A 220 14.63 6.49 4.09
CA ALA A 220 16.08 6.24 4.15
C ALA A 220 16.90 7.44 4.65
N GLY A 221 16.27 8.58 4.97
CA GLY A 221 16.93 9.75 5.55
C GLY A 221 17.77 10.60 4.56
N VAL A 222 17.52 10.48 3.25
CA VAL A 222 18.30 11.17 2.20
C VAL A 222 17.47 12.11 1.32
N SER A 223 16.18 12.27 1.57
CA SER A 223 15.28 12.89 0.60
C SER A 223 15.38 14.41 0.54
N VAL A 224 15.70 15.11 1.64
CA VAL A 224 16.06 16.55 1.57
C VAL A 224 17.25 16.77 0.64
N GLY A 225 18.25 15.89 0.71
CA GLY A 225 19.40 15.91 -0.20
C GLY A 225 19.00 15.61 -1.65
N ALA A 226 18.09 14.65 -1.85
CA ALA A 226 17.54 14.31 -3.16
C ALA A 226 16.72 15.48 -3.77
N TYR A 227 15.91 16.18 -2.97
CA TYR A 227 15.21 17.37 -3.44
C TYR A 227 16.17 18.46 -3.86
N LYS A 228 17.18 18.77 -3.04
CA LYS A 228 18.19 19.76 -3.44
C LYS A 228 18.88 19.34 -4.73
N ALA A 229 19.26 18.07 -4.86
CA ALA A 229 19.87 17.53 -6.08
C ALA A 229 18.97 17.68 -7.31
N ALA A 230 17.68 17.37 -7.21
CA ALA A 230 16.73 17.57 -8.32
C ALA A 230 16.59 19.06 -8.69
N LEU A 231 16.50 19.95 -7.70
CA LEU A 231 16.39 21.40 -7.93
C LEU A 231 17.65 21.96 -8.62
N ASP A 232 18.83 21.56 -8.15
CA ASP A 232 20.12 21.92 -8.76
C ASP A 232 20.24 21.37 -10.19
N ALA A 233 19.56 20.27 -10.50
CA ALA A 233 19.52 19.64 -11.83
C ALA A 233 18.43 20.22 -12.76
N GLY A 234 17.58 21.10 -12.26
CA GLY A 234 16.57 21.80 -13.06
C GLY A 234 15.12 21.31 -12.89
N ALA A 235 14.79 20.60 -11.81
CA ALA A 235 13.38 20.38 -11.44
C ALA A 235 12.67 21.71 -11.13
N ASP A 236 11.35 21.72 -11.30
CA ASP A 236 10.48 22.88 -11.09
C ASP A 236 9.57 22.73 -9.89
N GLY A 237 9.36 21.49 -9.43
CA GLY A 237 8.52 21.20 -8.29
C GLY A 237 8.96 20.01 -7.48
N ILE A 238 8.48 19.98 -6.24
CA ILE A 238 8.72 18.92 -5.26
C ILE A 238 7.44 18.66 -4.47
N ASP A 239 7.38 17.49 -3.85
CA ASP A 239 6.23 17.06 -3.05
C ASP A 239 6.56 17.12 -1.57
N LEU A 240 5.76 17.86 -0.80
CA LEU A 240 6.01 18.09 0.62
C LEU A 240 4.77 17.75 1.42
N SER A 241 5.00 17.37 2.68
CA SER A 241 3.93 17.12 3.63
C SER A 241 4.09 18.01 4.86
N MET A 242 3.08 17.98 5.73
CA MET A 242 3.01 18.72 6.98
C MET A 242 2.96 17.72 8.14
N ALA A 243 3.59 18.06 9.26
CA ALA A 243 3.47 17.25 10.48
C ALA A 243 2.00 17.20 10.96
N PRO A 244 1.49 16.06 11.46
CA PRO A 244 2.26 14.88 11.86
C PRO A 244 2.47 13.83 10.75
N ALA A 245 2.03 14.09 9.52
CA ALA A 245 2.15 13.14 8.40
C ALA A 245 3.34 13.42 7.48
N SER A 246 4.46 13.92 8.03
CA SER A 246 5.70 14.25 7.32
C SER A 246 6.91 13.59 7.99
N GLY A 247 8.01 13.44 7.24
CA GLY A 247 9.22 12.75 7.70
C GLY A 247 9.04 11.24 7.87
N GLY A 248 10.13 10.53 8.20
CA GLY A 248 10.14 9.07 8.26
C GLY A 248 9.56 8.44 6.98
N THR A 249 8.48 7.69 7.11
CA THR A 249 7.80 7.03 5.99
C THR A 249 7.12 7.97 4.98
N CYS A 250 7.00 9.26 5.27
CA CYS A 250 6.33 10.27 4.44
C CYS A 250 7.30 11.10 3.61
N GLN A 251 6.76 12.03 2.82
CA GLN A 251 7.55 13.10 2.22
C GLN A 251 8.21 13.97 3.31
N PRO A 252 9.34 14.63 2.98
CA PRO A 252 9.89 15.70 3.79
C PRO A 252 8.86 16.76 4.17
N ASP A 253 9.03 17.28 5.37
CA ASP A 253 8.21 18.37 5.90
C ASP A 253 8.50 19.69 5.16
N PHE A 254 7.46 20.49 4.93
CA PHE A 254 7.60 21.78 4.27
C PHE A 254 8.60 22.69 4.97
N ILE A 255 8.50 22.81 6.30
CA ILE A 255 9.35 23.71 7.10
C ILE A 255 10.80 23.23 7.08
N VAL A 256 11.02 21.91 7.08
CA VAL A 256 12.36 21.31 6.98
C VAL A 256 13.01 21.63 5.64
N VAL A 257 12.30 21.46 4.53
CA VAL A 257 12.85 21.76 3.20
C VAL A 257 13.02 23.27 3.00
N TRP A 258 12.07 24.07 3.47
CA TRP A 258 12.23 25.53 3.51
C TRP A 258 13.52 25.92 4.23
N HIS A 259 13.79 25.32 5.40
CA HIS A 259 15.00 25.57 6.17
C HIS A 259 16.26 25.16 5.39
N ALA A 260 16.24 23.98 4.76
CA ALA A 260 17.35 23.45 3.97
C ALA A 260 17.69 24.32 2.75
N LEU A 261 16.70 25.02 2.18
CA LEU A 261 16.88 25.91 1.03
C LEU A 261 17.28 27.34 1.41
N ARG A 262 17.35 27.69 2.71
CA ARG A 262 17.78 29.02 3.13
C ARG A 262 19.21 29.32 2.66
N GLY A 263 19.39 30.51 2.07
CA GLY A 263 20.67 30.94 1.51
C GLY A 263 20.93 30.46 0.08
N THR A 264 20.03 29.65 -0.50
CA THR A 264 20.04 29.30 -1.92
C THR A 264 19.24 30.31 -2.75
N ASP A 265 19.26 30.13 -4.07
CA ASP A 265 18.44 30.88 -5.02
C ASP A 265 17.00 30.32 -5.15
N TYR A 266 16.60 29.34 -4.33
CA TYR A 266 15.26 28.75 -4.38
C TYR A 266 14.32 29.34 -3.33
N VAL A 267 13.03 29.41 -3.67
CA VAL A 267 11.95 29.73 -2.74
C VAL A 267 10.77 28.79 -2.98
N LEU A 268 10.21 28.21 -1.92
CA LEU A 268 9.05 27.33 -2.02
C LEU A 268 7.78 28.17 -2.21
N GLY A 269 6.92 27.74 -3.12
CA GLY A 269 5.64 28.41 -3.35
C GLY A 269 4.68 27.61 -4.20
N ASN A 270 3.63 28.30 -4.62
CA ASN A 270 2.67 27.79 -5.59
C ASN A 270 3.13 28.15 -7.02
N ASP A 271 2.20 28.25 -7.98
CA ASP A 271 2.51 28.59 -9.37
C ASP A 271 2.91 30.06 -9.58
N GLU A 272 2.48 30.96 -8.69
CA GLU A 272 2.58 32.42 -8.86
C GLU A 272 3.42 33.08 -7.76
N ASP A 273 3.22 32.67 -6.52
CA ASP A 273 3.74 33.33 -5.33
C ASP A 273 4.48 32.38 -4.38
N PRO A 274 5.49 32.88 -3.64
CA PRO A 274 6.04 32.21 -2.47
C PRO A 274 4.96 31.88 -1.43
N ILE A 275 5.06 30.71 -0.81
CA ILE A 275 4.21 30.34 0.33
C ILE A 275 4.85 30.87 1.62
N ASP A 276 4.05 31.52 2.46
CA ASP A 276 4.49 32.05 3.75
C ASP A 276 4.66 30.92 4.77
N VAL A 277 5.90 30.71 5.21
CA VAL A 277 6.24 29.64 6.16
C VAL A 277 5.54 29.81 7.51
N ASP A 278 5.26 31.05 7.95
CA ASP A 278 4.61 31.28 9.24
C ASP A 278 3.15 30.81 9.18
N LYS A 279 2.48 30.96 8.03
CA LYS A 279 1.14 30.40 7.81
C LYS A 279 1.16 28.87 7.68
N VAL A 280 2.24 28.29 7.15
CA VAL A 280 2.39 26.83 7.13
C VAL A 280 2.52 26.27 8.55
N VAL A 281 3.21 26.98 9.46
CA VAL A 281 3.26 26.63 10.89
C VAL A 281 1.86 26.61 11.51
N GLU A 282 1.01 27.59 11.17
CA GLU A 282 -0.39 27.63 11.62
C GLU A 282 -1.20 26.46 11.05
N ALA A 283 -1.08 26.18 9.76
CA ALA A 283 -1.75 25.05 9.10
C ALA A 283 -1.32 23.69 9.69
N GLU A 284 -0.04 23.53 10.01
CA GLU A 284 0.48 22.37 10.72
C GLU A 284 -0.11 22.21 12.12
N ALA A 285 -0.32 23.31 12.85
CA ALA A 285 -0.94 23.25 14.17
C ALA A 285 -2.39 22.74 14.08
N VAL A 286 -3.15 23.23 13.08
CA VAL A 286 -4.50 22.71 12.79
C VAL A 286 -4.44 21.24 12.40
N PHE A 287 -3.48 20.85 11.56
CA PHE A 287 -3.36 19.46 11.12
C PHE A 287 -3.01 18.49 12.26
N LYS A 288 -2.13 18.91 13.18
CA LYS A 288 -1.82 18.16 14.42
C LYS A 288 -3.06 17.99 15.28
N GLU A 289 -3.87 19.02 15.44
CA GLU A 289 -5.13 18.95 16.19
C GLU A 289 -6.14 18.01 15.51
N CYS A 290 -6.31 18.08 14.19
CA CYS A 290 -7.16 17.17 13.42
C CYS A 290 -6.76 15.69 13.62
N MET A 291 -5.46 15.40 13.67
CA MET A 291 -4.93 14.05 13.74
C MET A 291 -4.68 13.55 15.17
N LYS A 292 -4.94 14.34 16.20
CA LYS A 292 -4.57 14.02 17.59
C LYS A 292 -5.16 12.70 18.10
N ASP A 293 -6.33 12.31 17.59
CA ASP A 293 -7.02 11.09 18.00
C ASP A 293 -6.57 9.88 17.18
N TYR A 294 -5.78 10.05 16.12
CA TYR A 294 -5.33 8.95 15.26
C TYR A 294 -4.06 8.30 15.83
N PHE A 295 -4.00 6.97 15.76
CA PHE A 295 -2.80 6.25 16.18
C PHE A 295 -1.63 6.55 15.23
N LEU A 296 -0.54 7.10 15.77
CA LEU A 296 0.70 7.39 15.04
C LEU A 296 1.72 6.26 15.28
N PRO A 297 2.00 5.38 14.31
CA PRO A 297 2.96 4.30 14.50
C PRO A 297 4.37 4.86 14.70
N PRO A 298 5.16 4.38 15.69
CA PRO A 298 6.52 4.86 15.92
C PRO A 298 7.41 4.74 14.67
N GLU A 299 7.32 3.61 13.95
CA GLU A 299 8.10 3.38 12.73
C GLU A 299 7.77 4.39 11.61
N ALA A 300 6.57 4.98 11.60
CA ALA A 300 6.16 5.92 10.56
C ALA A 300 6.96 7.23 10.62
N THR A 301 7.50 7.56 11.79
CA THR A 301 8.19 8.83 12.08
C THR A 301 9.72 8.72 12.11
N ALA A 302 10.25 7.51 11.91
CA ALA A 302 11.69 7.25 12.01
C ALA A 302 12.32 7.03 10.64
N VAL A 303 13.61 7.37 10.55
CA VAL A 303 14.48 6.89 9.46
C VAL A 303 14.78 5.41 9.71
N GLU A 304 14.69 4.60 8.68
CA GLU A 304 15.04 3.18 8.69
C GLU A 304 16.31 2.96 7.84
N PRO A 305 17.49 2.84 8.47
CA PRO A 305 18.77 2.69 7.78
C PRO A 305 18.90 1.43 6.92
N LEU A 306 18.05 0.41 7.13
CA LEU A 306 18.08 -0.84 6.37
C LEU A 306 17.22 -0.82 5.10
N ILE A 307 16.38 0.20 4.89
CA ILE A 307 15.56 0.32 3.67
C ILE A 307 16.37 0.22 2.35
N PRO A 308 17.61 0.70 2.23
CA PRO A 308 18.41 0.47 1.02
C PRO A 308 18.61 -1.02 0.66
N TYR A 309 18.53 -1.95 1.61
CA TYR A 309 18.61 -3.39 1.35
C TYR A 309 17.27 -4.01 0.97
N SER A 310 16.18 -3.38 1.36
CA SER A 310 14.81 -3.81 1.18
C SER A 310 13.96 -2.59 0.83
N PRO A 311 13.88 -2.17 -0.45
CA PRO A 311 13.37 -0.87 -0.85
C PRO A 311 11.83 -0.77 -0.66
N MET A 312 11.32 -1.00 0.54
CA MET A 312 9.91 -0.96 0.87
C MET A 312 9.46 0.49 1.03
N PRO A 313 8.40 0.91 0.31
CA PRO A 313 7.70 2.15 0.59
C PRO A 313 7.19 2.21 2.03
N GLY A 314 7.08 3.44 2.55
CA GLY A 314 6.61 3.72 3.89
C GLY A 314 5.30 3.03 4.26
N GLY A 315 4.26 3.20 3.44
CA GLY A 315 2.96 2.55 3.68
C GLY A 315 2.98 1.03 3.58
N ALA A 316 3.96 0.43 2.88
CA ALA A 316 4.15 -1.03 2.87
C ALA A 316 4.86 -1.48 4.15
N LEU A 317 5.87 -0.74 4.60
CA LEU A 317 6.57 -0.98 5.87
C LEU A 317 5.58 -1.00 7.04
N THR A 318 4.79 0.07 7.23
CA THR A 318 3.86 0.19 8.37
C THR A 318 2.75 -0.85 8.34
N ALA A 319 2.23 -1.17 7.15
CA ALA A 319 1.22 -2.22 6.99
C ALA A 319 1.77 -3.62 7.32
N ASN A 320 3.00 -3.92 6.86
CA ASN A 320 3.60 -5.23 7.02
C ASN A 320 4.12 -5.46 8.45
N THR A 321 4.76 -4.47 9.08
CA THR A 321 5.18 -4.58 10.49
C THR A 321 3.98 -4.79 11.40
N GLN A 322 2.87 -4.07 11.15
CA GLN A 322 1.64 -4.28 11.89
C GLN A 322 1.10 -5.70 11.74
N MET A 323 1.01 -6.18 10.51
CA MET A 323 0.53 -7.52 10.24
C MET A 323 1.40 -8.59 10.89
N MET A 324 2.72 -8.42 10.92
CA MET A 324 3.60 -9.32 11.66
C MET A 324 3.39 -9.24 13.17
N ARG A 325 3.02 -8.08 13.74
CA ARG A 325 2.59 -7.98 15.15
C ARG A 325 1.33 -8.79 15.40
N ASP A 326 0.33 -8.64 14.53
CA ASP A 326 -0.95 -9.33 14.64
C ASP A 326 -0.77 -10.86 14.52
N ALA A 327 0.18 -11.30 13.70
CA ALA A 327 0.56 -12.72 13.54
C ALA A 327 1.53 -13.25 14.61
N GLY A 328 2.07 -12.38 15.48
CA GLY A 328 3.09 -12.76 16.46
C GLY A 328 4.44 -13.16 15.87
N THR A 329 4.77 -12.70 14.65
CA THR A 329 6.00 -13.02 13.90
C THR A 329 6.95 -11.82 13.72
N LEU A 330 6.69 -10.67 14.36
CA LEU A 330 7.49 -9.45 14.19
C LEU A 330 8.99 -9.65 14.49
N ASP A 331 9.34 -10.59 15.37
CA ASP A 331 10.72 -10.99 15.66
C ASP A 331 11.49 -11.49 14.43
N GLN A 332 10.78 -12.02 13.42
CA GLN A 332 11.34 -12.49 12.15
C GLN A 332 11.57 -11.38 11.12
N PHE A 333 11.15 -10.14 11.41
CA PHE A 333 11.23 -9.02 10.45
C PHE A 333 12.65 -8.80 9.90
N PRO A 334 13.74 -8.86 10.70
CA PRO A 334 15.11 -8.75 10.16
C PRO A 334 15.45 -9.81 9.10
N ASP A 335 14.96 -11.04 9.27
CA ASP A 335 15.18 -12.13 8.32
C ASP A 335 14.39 -11.91 7.02
N VAL A 336 13.17 -11.35 7.12
CA VAL A 336 12.34 -10.99 5.96
C VAL A 336 13.02 -9.89 5.14
N ILE A 337 13.58 -8.89 5.81
CA ILE A 337 14.35 -7.81 5.17
C ILE A 337 15.56 -8.36 4.42
N ALA A 338 16.31 -9.27 5.04
CA ALA A 338 17.45 -9.94 4.40
C ALA A 338 17.04 -10.79 3.19
N ALA A 339 15.92 -11.52 3.29
CA ALA A 339 15.38 -12.32 2.20
C ALA A 339 14.89 -11.46 1.03
N MET A 340 14.39 -10.25 1.31
CA MET A 340 13.82 -9.37 0.29
C MET A 340 14.85 -8.93 -0.76
N SER A 341 16.12 -8.74 -0.40
CA SER A 341 17.16 -8.41 -1.39
C SER A 341 17.30 -9.50 -2.47
N ASP A 342 17.19 -10.77 -2.09
CA ASP A 342 17.23 -11.89 -3.05
C ASP A 342 15.98 -11.91 -3.93
N VAL A 343 14.81 -11.69 -3.33
CA VAL A 343 13.53 -11.63 -4.05
C VAL A 343 13.53 -10.52 -5.10
N VAL A 344 14.04 -9.33 -4.77
CA VAL A 344 14.20 -8.20 -5.71
C VAL A 344 15.14 -8.58 -6.85
N ARG A 345 16.30 -9.19 -6.51
CA ARG A 345 17.31 -9.62 -7.49
C ARG A 345 16.76 -10.62 -8.50
N ARG A 346 15.99 -11.60 -8.04
CA ARG A 346 15.44 -12.66 -8.89
C ARG A 346 14.14 -12.25 -9.60
N GLY A 347 13.53 -11.14 -9.19
CA GLY A 347 12.22 -10.68 -9.67
C GLY A 347 12.24 -9.73 -10.88
N GLY A 348 13.40 -9.44 -11.45
CA GLY A 348 13.53 -8.60 -12.64
C GLY A 348 13.52 -7.09 -12.36
N PHE A 349 13.79 -6.69 -11.11
CA PHE A 349 13.96 -5.29 -10.69
C PHE A 349 12.77 -4.35 -10.97
N GLY A 350 11.53 -4.81 -10.82
CA GLY A 350 10.39 -3.88 -10.76
C GLY A 350 10.60 -2.84 -9.64
N THR A 351 10.23 -1.59 -9.89
CA THR A 351 10.28 -0.52 -8.88
C THR A 351 9.37 -0.90 -7.73
N SER A 352 9.90 -0.83 -6.51
CA SER A 352 9.17 -1.19 -5.30
C SER A 352 8.16 -0.11 -4.93
N VAL A 353 7.02 -0.17 -5.59
CA VAL A 353 5.80 0.62 -5.37
C VAL A 353 4.61 -0.33 -5.53
N THR A 354 3.44 0.00 -5.00
CA THR A 354 2.26 -0.89 -5.07
C THR A 354 1.96 -1.27 -6.53
N PRO A 355 1.80 -2.57 -6.87
CA PRO A 355 1.73 -3.72 -5.97
C PRO A 355 3.06 -4.46 -5.76
N VAL A 356 4.10 -4.12 -6.53
CA VAL A 356 5.40 -4.81 -6.55
C VAL A 356 6.07 -4.83 -5.17
N SER A 357 5.98 -3.74 -4.40
CA SER A 357 6.50 -3.73 -3.03
C SER A 357 5.87 -4.78 -2.12
N GLN A 358 4.57 -5.05 -2.29
CA GLN A 358 3.87 -6.11 -1.57
C GLN A 358 4.26 -7.49 -2.08
N PHE A 359 4.42 -7.65 -3.39
CA PHE A 359 4.89 -8.92 -3.97
C PHE A 359 6.26 -9.33 -3.45
N TYR A 360 7.19 -8.37 -3.38
CA TYR A 360 8.52 -8.61 -2.83
C TYR A 360 8.46 -8.98 -1.34
N PHE A 361 7.67 -8.25 -0.55
CA PHE A 361 7.53 -8.56 0.87
C PHE A 361 6.90 -9.93 1.10
N GLN A 362 5.78 -10.24 0.43
CA GLN A 362 5.06 -11.50 0.59
C GLN A 362 5.93 -12.69 0.19
N GLN A 363 6.67 -12.59 -0.92
CA GLN A 363 7.60 -13.64 -1.31
C GLN A 363 8.76 -13.77 -0.31
N ALA A 364 9.30 -12.67 0.21
CA ALA A 364 10.35 -12.69 1.22
C ALA A 364 9.87 -13.31 2.53
N TYR A 365 8.66 -12.97 2.97
CA TYR A 365 8.00 -13.55 4.13
C TYR A 365 7.79 -15.06 3.96
N ASN A 366 7.28 -15.51 2.81
CA ASN A 366 7.16 -16.94 2.50
C ASN A 366 8.52 -17.65 2.55
N ASN A 367 9.57 -17.03 2.00
CA ASN A 367 10.92 -17.60 2.02
C ASN A 367 11.47 -17.78 3.44
N VAL A 368 11.10 -16.91 4.39
CA VAL A 368 11.50 -17.01 5.79
C VAL A 368 10.66 -18.04 6.55
N VAL A 369 9.33 -17.97 6.42
CA VAL A 369 8.40 -18.78 7.23
C VAL A 369 8.30 -20.22 6.72
N LEU A 370 8.19 -20.41 5.42
CA LEU A 370 7.99 -21.72 4.80
C LEU A 370 9.31 -22.35 4.32
N GLY A 371 10.31 -21.51 4.10
CA GLY A 371 11.63 -21.85 3.59
C GLY A 371 11.84 -21.34 2.15
N PRO A 372 13.11 -21.16 1.73
CA PRO A 372 13.44 -20.45 0.51
C PRO A 372 12.78 -21.07 -0.72
N TRP A 373 12.00 -20.28 -1.45
CA TRP A 373 11.40 -20.62 -2.73
C TRP A 373 10.53 -21.89 -2.73
N LYS A 374 10.03 -22.33 -1.56
CA LYS A 374 9.09 -23.46 -1.50
C LYS A 374 7.71 -23.11 -2.03
N ARG A 375 7.26 -21.87 -1.77
CA ARG A 375 5.98 -21.33 -2.23
C ARG A 375 6.18 -19.98 -2.90
N ILE A 376 5.76 -19.89 -4.15
CA ILE A 376 5.66 -18.63 -4.89
C ILE A 376 4.39 -17.90 -4.43
N ALA A 377 4.54 -16.64 -4.03
CA ALA A 377 3.40 -15.76 -3.82
C ALA A 377 2.77 -15.41 -5.17
N ASP A 378 1.46 -15.60 -5.31
CA ASP A 378 0.71 -15.39 -6.56
C ASP A 378 1.04 -14.11 -7.31
N GLY A 379 1.08 -12.98 -6.59
CA GLY A 379 1.38 -11.68 -7.18
C GLY A 379 2.80 -11.60 -7.75
N TYR A 380 3.78 -12.12 -7.00
CA TYR A 380 5.17 -12.19 -7.44
C TYR A 380 5.32 -13.12 -8.65
N GLY A 381 4.70 -14.31 -8.60
CA GLY A 381 4.70 -15.27 -9.70
C GLY A 381 4.09 -14.72 -10.98
N LYS A 382 2.89 -14.12 -10.90
CA LYS A 382 2.24 -13.45 -12.03
C LYS A 382 3.08 -12.30 -12.60
N MET A 383 3.81 -11.57 -11.75
CA MET A 383 4.72 -10.51 -12.19
C MET A 383 5.88 -11.06 -13.01
N VAL A 384 6.61 -12.07 -12.50
CA VAL A 384 7.75 -12.65 -13.22
C VAL A 384 7.33 -13.42 -14.48
N LEU A 385 6.09 -13.90 -14.54
CA LEU A 385 5.49 -14.51 -15.73
C LEU A 385 4.99 -13.49 -16.76
N GLY A 386 4.97 -12.19 -16.45
CA GLY A 386 4.62 -11.11 -17.39
C GLY A 386 3.15 -10.66 -17.38
N TYR A 387 2.32 -11.16 -16.47
CA TYR A 387 0.90 -10.79 -16.38
C TYR A 387 0.65 -9.37 -15.83
N PHE A 388 1.68 -8.73 -15.25
CA PHE A 388 1.64 -7.32 -14.85
C PHE A 388 2.36 -6.39 -15.84
N GLY A 389 2.92 -6.93 -16.92
CA GLY A 389 3.76 -6.20 -17.86
C GLY A 389 5.19 -6.73 -17.87
N LYS A 390 6.05 -6.03 -18.60
CA LYS A 390 7.46 -6.39 -18.76
C LYS A 390 8.27 -5.85 -17.59
N THR A 391 8.95 -6.74 -16.88
CA THR A 391 9.92 -6.34 -15.85
C THR A 391 11.11 -5.58 -16.47
N PRO A 392 11.74 -4.63 -15.75
CA PRO A 392 12.89 -3.86 -16.24
C PRO A 392 14.01 -4.70 -16.86
N VAL A 393 14.31 -5.84 -16.26
CA VAL A 393 15.18 -6.88 -16.83
C VAL A 393 14.50 -8.24 -16.74
N PRO A 394 14.92 -9.24 -17.54
CA PRO A 394 14.41 -10.60 -17.39
C PRO A 394 14.57 -11.10 -15.95
N ALA A 395 13.50 -11.66 -15.39
CA ALA A 395 13.54 -12.35 -14.09
C ALA A 395 14.40 -13.63 -14.18
N ASP A 396 14.78 -14.16 -13.02
CA ASP A 396 15.58 -15.39 -12.93
C ASP A 396 14.82 -16.57 -13.60
N PRO A 397 15.43 -17.27 -14.57
CA PRO A 397 14.77 -18.37 -15.28
C PRO A 397 14.27 -19.50 -14.38
N GLU A 398 14.96 -19.81 -13.28
CA GLU A 398 14.52 -20.83 -12.33
C GLU A 398 13.25 -20.39 -11.60
N ILE A 399 13.15 -19.09 -11.25
CA ILE A 399 11.97 -18.52 -10.62
C ILE A 399 10.79 -18.44 -11.58
N VAL A 400 11.05 -18.12 -12.85
CA VAL A 400 10.01 -18.14 -13.90
C VAL A 400 9.47 -19.55 -14.08
N ALA A 401 10.33 -20.57 -14.14
CA ALA A 401 9.90 -21.96 -14.26
C ALA A 401 9.10 -22.42 -13.03
N LEU A 402 9.57 -22.11 -11.82
CA LEU A 402 8.90 -22.44 -10.57
C LEU A 402 7.53 -21.74 -10.45
N ALA A 403 7.45 -20.46 -10.81
CA ALA A 403 6.20 -19.71 -10.82
C ALA A 403 5.20 -20.31 -11.82
N GLY A 404 5.66 -20.70 -13.01
CA GLY A 404 4.80 -21.33 -14.01
C GLY A 404 4.25 -22.68 -13.55
N GLU A 405 5.09 -23.52 -12.93
CA GLU A 405 4.70 -24.81 -12.36
C GLU A 405 3.69 -24.64 -11.22
N GLN A 406 3.99 -23.82 -10.21
CA GLN A 406 3.14 -23.68 -9.02
C GLN A 406 1.81 -22.97 -9.29
N LEU A 407 1.78 -22.02 -10.23
CA LEU A 407 0.56 -21.28 -10.57
C LEU A 407 -0.23 -21.90 -11.74
N GLY A 408 0.34 -22.90 -12.44
CA GLY A 408 -0.28 -23.47 -13.64
C GLY A 408 -0.44 -22.45 -14.77
N LEU A 409 0.51 -21.51 -14.90
CA LEU A 409 0.46 -20.42 -15.86
C LEU A 409 1.70 -20.42 -16.76
N GLU A 410 1.51 -20.16 -18.04
CA GLU A 410 2.62 -20.01 -18.98
C GLU A 410 3.15 -18.57 -18.98
N PRO A 411 4.48 -18.36 -19.13
CA PRO A 411 5.03 -17.03 -19.33
C PRO A 411 4.39 -16.32 -20.54
N THR A 412 4.13 -15.02 -20.41
CA THR A 412 3.47 -14.22 -21.44
C THR A 412 4.19 -12.89 -21.68
N THR A 413 4.11 -12.39 -22.92
CA THR A 413 4.57 -11.04 -23.30
C THR A 413 3.43 -10.13 -23.73
N ARG A 414 2.19 -10.64 -23.66
CA ARG A 414 0.97 -9.90 -24.05
C ARG A 414 0.84 -8.64 -23.20
N ASN A 415 0.18 -7.62 -23.74
CA ASN A 415 -0.15 -6.44 -22.97
C ASN A 415 -1.19 -6.82 -21.89
N PRO A 416 -0.97 -6.52 -20.60
CA PRO A 416 -1.94 -6.79 -19.54
C PRO A 416 -3.34 -6.23 -19.82
N ARG A 417 -3.44 -5.09 -20.49
CA ARG A 417 -4.72 -4.50 -20.89
C ARG A 417 -5.48 -5.41 -21.86
N ASP A 418 -4.81 -5.95 -22.86
CA ASP A 418 -5.45 -6.81 -23.86
C ASP A 418 -5.92 -8.13 -23.21
N ILE A 419 -5.21 -8.62 -22.18
CA ILE A 419 -5.66 -9.75 -21.36
C ILE A 419 -6.94 -9.38 -20.58
N ASN A 420 -6.99 -8.18 -19.99
CA ASN A 420 -8.17 -7.74 -19.23
C ASN A 420 -9.39 -7.50 -20.14
N ASP A 421 -9.19 -7.03 -21.37
CA ASP A 421 -10.27 -6.80 -22.34
C ASP A 421 -10.91 -8.12 -22.83
N GLU A 422 -10.16 -9.22 -22.82
CA GLU A 422 -10.65 -10.55 -23.18
C GLU A 422 -11.29 -11.30 -21.99
N ASP A 423 -11.09 -10.83 -20.76
CA ASP A 423 -11.60 -11.47 -19.55
C ASP A 423 -13.09 -11.14 -19.34
N PRO A 424 -14.01 -12.12 -19.49
CA PRO A 424 -15.45 -11.87 -19.33
C PRO A 424 -15.85 -11.53 -17.88
N ALA A 425 -14.95 -11.71 -16.91
CA ALA A 425 -15.16 -11.29 -15.52
C ALA A 425 -14.77 -9.82 -15.28
N LYS A 426 -14.28 -9.10 -16.30
CA LYS A 426 -13.90 -7.69 -16.23
C LYS A 426 -14.78 -6.83 -17.15
N GLY A 427 -14.69 -5.52 -16.96
CA GLY A 427 -15.44 -4.54 -17.74
C GLY A 427 -16.76 -4.10 -17.12
N ILE A 428 -17.37 -3.13 -17.80
CA ILE A 428 -18.64 -2.52 -17.41
C ILE A 428 -19.74 -3.57 -17.36
N ASP A 429 -19.79 -4.49 -18.32
CA ASP A 429 -20.84 -5.51 -18.39
C ASP A 429 -20.74 -6.51 -17.22
N ALA A 430 -19.52 -6.91 -16.83
CA ALA A 430 -19.31 -7.75 -15.66
C ALA A 430 -19.74 -7.03 -14.37
N ALA A 431 -19.36 -5.76 -14.20
CA ALA A 431 -19.76 -4.95 -13.06
C ALA A 431 -21.28 -4.74 -12.97
N LYS A 432 -21.95 -4.47 -14.11
CA LYS A 432 -23.42 -4.37 -14.17
C LYS A 432 -24.09 -5.67 -13.72
N LYS A 433 -23.59 -6.81 -14.18
CA LYS A 433 -24.11 -8.12 -13.75
C LYS A 433 -23.99 -8.32 -12.24
N MET A 434 -22.84 -7.95 -11.63
CA MET A 434 -22.67 -8.01 -10.17
C MET A 434 -23.69 -7.14 -9.43
N LEU A 435 -23.99 -5.95 -9.95
CA LEU A 435 -24.98 -5.04 -9.36
C LEU A 435 -26.42 -5.56 -9.53
N GLU A 436 -26.77 -6.05 -10.73
CA GLU A 436 -28.09 -6.62 -11.05
C GLU A 436 -28.41 -7.83 -10.17
N GLU A 437 -27.45 -8.75 -9.98
CA GLU A 437 -27.61 -9.93 -9.12
C GLU A 437 -27.91 -9.57 -7.66
N LYS A 438 -27.51 -8.38 -7.21
CA LYS A 438 -27.74 -7.87 -5.85
C LYS A 438 -28.88 -6.85 -5.77
N ASN A 439 -29.57 -6.57 -6.88
CA ASN A 439 -30.58 -5.50 -7.00
C ASN A 439 -30.06 -4.12 -6.56
N LEU A 440 -28.81 -3.82 -6.88
CA LEU A 440 -28.19 -2.52 -6.62
C LEU A 440 -28.42 -1.56 -7.79
N GLU A 441 -28.39 -0.27 -7.50
CA GLU A 441 -28.51 0.77 -8.54
C GLU A 441 -27.33 0.70 -9.51
N ILE A 442 -27.62 0.93 -10.80
CA ILE A 442 -26.61 0.93 -11.87
C ILE A 442 -26.37 2.38 -12.30
N THR A 443 -25.30 2.96 -11.77
CA THR A 443 -24.74 4.25 -12.21
C THR A 443 -23.28 4.06 -12.58
N ASP A 444 -22.68 5.07 -13.20
CA ASP A 444 -21.24 5.06 -13.49
C ASP A 444 -20.41 4.89 -12.21
N GLU A 445 -20.82 5.51 -11.10
CA GLU A 445 -20.18 5.38 -9.80
C GLU A 445 -20.28 3.95 -9.25
N THR A 446 -21.47 3.34 -9.24
CA THR A 446 -21.62 1.98 -8.71
C THR A 446 -20.95 0.94 -9.59
N ILE A 447 -20.92 1.13 -10.93
CA ILE A 447 -20.15 0.32 -11.87
C ILE A 447 -18.65 0.44 -11.55
N PHE A 448 -18.16 1.66 -11.33
CA PHE A 448 -16.75 1.86 -11.03
C PHE A 448 -16.35 1.28 -9.67
N ILE A 449 -17.18 1.44 -8.64
CA ILE A 449 -16.98 0.83 -7.31
C ILE A 449 -16.95 -0.70 -7.43
N ALA A 450 -17.92 -1.29 -8.13
CA ALA A 450 -18.01 -2.74 -8.32
C ALA A 450 -16.82 -3.31 -9.10
N SER A 451 -16.35 -2.63 -10.15
CA SER A 451 -15.18 -3.08 -10.92
C SER A 451 -13.87 -2.91 -10.14
N ALA A 452 -13.64 -1.74 -9.53
CA ALA A 452 -12.39 -1.44 -8.85
C ALA A 452 -12.18 -2.23 -7.55
N LEU A 453 -13.26 -2.56 -6.83
CA LEU A 453 -13.21 -3.20 -5.51
C LEU A 453 -13.86 -4.60 -5.46
N LYS A 454 -14.48 -5.04 -6.56
CA LYS A 454 -15.14 -6.35 -6.68
C LYS A 454 -16.14 -6.61 -5.56
N GLU A 455 -16.11 -7.79 -4.96
CA GLU A 455 -17.01 -8.21 -3.90
C GLU A 455 -16.96 -7.25 -2.70
N LYS A 456 -15.80 -6.66 -2.40
CA LYS A 456 -15.67 -5.68 -1.30
C LYS A 456 -16.40 -4.36 -1.61
N GLY A 457 -16.45 -3.96 -2.89
CA GLY A 457 -17.25 -2.81 -3.34
C GLY A 457 -18.75 -3.10 -3.27
N ILE A 458 -19.16 -4.29 -3.71
CA ILE A 458 -20.55 -4.75 -3.61
C ILE A 458 -21.01 -4.80 -2.15
N ALA A 459 -20.20 -5.34 -1.24
CA ALA A 459 -20.50 -5.38 0.19
C ALA A 459 -20.76 -3.96 0.76
N PHE A 460 -19.90 -2.99 0.43
CA PHE A 460 -20.11 -1.59 0.83
C PHE A 460 -21.44 -1.02 0.31
N LEU A 461 -21.79 -1.29 -0.95
CA LEU A 461 -23.04 -0.83 -1.57
C LEU A 461 -24.27 -1.50 -0.94
N GLN A 462 -24.13 -2.71 -0.40
CA GLN A 462 -25.18 -3.41 0.37
C GLN A 462 -25.28 -2.93 1.83
N GLY A 463 -24.39 -2.04 2.27
CA GLY A 463 -24.37 -1.45 3.61
C GLY A 463 -23.40 -2.12 4.58
N GLU A 464 -22.59 -3.08 4.14
CA GLU A 464 -21.54 -3.70 4.96
C GLU A 464 -20.32 -2.75 5.01
N ARG A 465 -20.25 -1.93 6.07
CA ARG A 465 -19.25 -0.87 6.22
C ARG A 465 -18.48 -1.04 7.53
N PRO A 466 -17.43 -1.88 7.57
CA PRO A 466 -16.63 -2.05 8.78
C PRO A 466 -15.81 -0.79 9.08
N ASP A 467 -15.68 -0.43 10.37
CA ASP A 467 -14.75 0.62 10.79
C ASP A 467 -13.34 0.05 10.98
N GLY A 468 -12.44 0.38 10.06
CA GLY A 468 -11.03 0.01 10.12
C GLY A 468 -10.12 1.14 10.60
N VAL A 469 -10.68 2.30 10.98
CA VAL A 469 -9.93 3.47 11.44
C VAL A 469 -9.36 3.21 12.83
N ARG A 470 -8.08 3.52 13.01
CA ARG A 470 -7.38 3.31 14.28
C ARG A 470 -7.22 4.64 15.00
N LYS A 471 -8.01 4.83 16.04
CA LYS A 471 -7.86 5.95 16.97
C LYS A 471 -7.13 5.50 18.24
N VAL A 472 -6.44 6.43 18.88
CA VAL A 472 -5.82 6.23 20.20
C VAL A 472 -6.93 5.89 21.19
N ASP A 473 -6.77 4.79 21.93
CA ASP A 473 -7.67 4.47 23.04
C ASP A 473 -7.14 5.15 24.31
N PRO A 474 -7.84 6.17 24.86
CA PRO A 474 -7.42 6.85 26.08
C PRO A 474 -7.30 5.89 27.27
N ALA A 475 -8.07 4.78 27.29
CA ALA A 475 -8.01 3.79 28.37
C ALA A 475 -6.73 2.93 28.31
N ALA A 476 -6.20 2.69 27.10
CA ALA A 476 -4.96 1.95 26.90
C ALA A 476 -3.71 2.79 27.29
N GLU A 477 -3.74 4.10 27.07
CA GLU A 477 -2.67 5.02 27.51
C GLU A 477 -2.61 5.15 29.04
N VAL A 478 -3.76 5.20 29.71
CA VAL A 478 -3.83 5.18 31.19
C VAL A 478 -3.33 3.84 31.75
N ALA A 479 -3.61 2.74 31.06
CA ALA A 479 -3.11 1.41 31.43
C ALA A 479 -1.59 1.26 31.22
N ALA A 480 -1.02 1.85 30.15
CA ALA A 480 0.41 1.81 29.84
C ALA A 480 1.24 2.78 30.70
N GLY A 481 0.66 3.92 31.12
CA GLY A 481 1.26 4.87 32.05
C GLY A 481 1.31 4.38 33.50
N SER A 482 0.48 3.39 33.86
CA SER A 482 0.72 2.56 35.03
C SER A 482 1.64 1.42 34.62
N ALA A 483 2.85 1.35 35.16
CA ALA A 483 3.58 0.09 35.17
C ALA A 483 2.75 -0.90 36.00
N ALA A 484 1.78 -1.56 35.36
CA ALA A 484 0.83 -2.42 36.04
C ALA A 484 1.58 -3.67 36.47
N SER A 485 1.94 -3.71 37.74
CA SER A 485 2.27 -4.93 38.45
C SER A 485 1.07 -5.89 38.51
N ALA A 486 -0.11 -5.52 38.01
CA ALA A 486 -1.37 -6.26 38.15
C ALA A 486 -1.96 -6.75 36.81
N TYR A 487 -2.32 -8.03 36.78
CA TYR A 487 -2.98 -8.75 35.69
C TYR A 487 -4.33 -9.27 36.15
N SER A 488 -5.25 -9.50 35.20
CA SER A 488 -6.49 -10.20 35.47
C SER A 488 -6.48 -11.56 34.77
N VAL A 489 -6.62 -12.63 35.53
CA VAL A 489 -6.55 -14.02 35.04
C VAL A 489 -7.88 -14.70 35.27
N GLU A 490 -8.42 -15.36 34.25
CA GLU A 490 -9.65 -16.15 34.36
C GLU A 490 -9.33 -17.64 34.42
N VAL A 491 -9.79 -18.32 35.46
CA VAL A 491 -9.62 -19.77 35.63
C VAL A 491 -10.99 -20.40 35.92
N GLY A 492 -11.48 -21.22 34.98
CA GLY A 492 -12.75 -21.91 35.12
C GLY A 492 -13.96 -21.00 35.27
N GLY A 493 -14.02 -19.88 34.51
CA GLY A 493 -15.14 -18.93 34.54
C GLY A 493 -15.12 -17.95 35.72
N ARG A 494 -14.02 -17.88 36.48
CA ARG A 494 -13.84 -16.95 37.60
C ARG A 494 -12.63 -16.06 37.37
N ARG A 495 -12.84 -14.76 37.54
CA ARG A 495 -11.82 -13.72 37.34
C ARG A 495 -11.06 -13.47 38.64
N TYR A 496 -9.74 -13.45 38.55
CA TYR A 496 -8.80 -13.19 39.64
C TYR A 496 -7.92 -11.99 39.28
N GLU A 497 -7.74 -11.07 40.21
CA GLU A 497 -6.72 -10.02 40.10
C GLU A 497 -5.42 -10.52 40.72
N VAL A 498 -4.32 -10.45 39.96
CA VAL A 498 -3.01 -10.96 40.31
C VAL A 498 -1.99 -9.84 40.19
N ALA A 499 -1.34 -9.43 41.26
CA ALA A 499 -0.26 -8.44 41.22
C ALA A 499 1.10 -8.98 41.68
N PHE A 500 2.19 -8.59 41.01
CA PHE A 500 3.55 -9.00 41.32
C PHE A 500 4.37 -7.82 41.84
N GLU A 501 4.77 -7.88 43.11
CA GLU A 501 5.59 -6.86 43.75
C GLU A 501 6.66 -7.52 44.63
N GLY A 502 7.93 -7.13 44.46
CA GLY A 502 9.01 -7.53 45.36
C GLY A 502 9.24 -9.05 45.49
N GLY A 503 9.01 -9.84 44.42
CA GLY A 503 9.18 -11.29 44.41
C GLY A 503 8.02 -12.08 45.04
N LYS A 504 6.87 -11.45 45.27
CA LYS A 504 5.64 -12.09 45.76
C LYS A 504 4.46 -11.80 44.83
N ALA A 505 3.51 -12.73 44.77
CA ALA A 505 2.27 -12.58 44.02
C ALA A 505 1.11 -12.30 44.97
N LYS A 506 0.25 -11.34 44.62
CA LYS A 506 -0.95 -10.96 45.38
C LYS A 506 -2.19 -11.32 44.57
N VAL A 507 -2.94 -12.32 45.00
CA VAL A 507 -4.15 -12.81 44.31
C VAL A 507 -5.39 -12.49 45.14
N ASN A 508 -6.28 -11.65 44.63
CA ASN A 508 -7.50 -11.19 45.34
C ASN A 508 -7.24 -10.80 46.82
N GLY A 509 -6.16 -10.06 47.07
CA GLY A 509 -5.78 -9.56 48.39
C GLY A 509 -4.95 -10.51 49.27
N ARG A 510 -4.71 -11.77 48.84
CA ARG A 510 -3.83 -12.72 49.55
C ARG A 510 -2.44 -12.73 48.95
N THR A 511 -1.41 -12.68 49.80
CA THR A 511 0.00 -12.69 49.37
C THR A 511 0.53 -14.12 49.37
N LEU A 512 1.19 -14.51 48.29
CA LEU A 512 1.76 -15.83 48.03
C LEU A 512 3.22 -15.65 47.61
N ASP A 513 4.10 -16.48 48.14
CA ASP A 513 5.47 -16.61 47.63
C ASP A 513 5.45 -17.46 46.35
N TYR A 514 6.22 -17.07 45.33
CA TYR A 514 6.37 -17.85 44.10
C TYR A 514 7.85 -18.02 43.75
N SER A 515 8.16 -19.10 43.04
CA SER A 515 9.46 -19.34 42.43
C SER A 515 9.25 -19.71 40.98
N ILE A 516 9.89 -19.01 40.05
CA ILE A 516 9.84 -19.34 38.63
C ILE A 516 11.02 -20.27 38.32
N SER A 517 10.72 -21.47 37.86
CA SER A 517 11.66 -22.28 37.09
C SER A 517 11.25 -22.18 35.63
N GLU A 518 12.18 -21.87 34.72
CA GLU A 518 11.92 -21.89 33.29
C GLU A 518 11.41 -23.28 32.86
N SER A 519 10.13 -23.36 32.50
CA SER A 519 9.59 -24.52 31.80
C SER A 519 9.58 -24.20 30.31
N LYS A 520 10.21 -25.05 29.49
CA LYS A 520 9.92 -25.11 28.05
C LYS A 520 8.42 -25.38 27.91
N GLY A 521 7.69 -24.38 27.44
CA GLY A 521 6.23 -24.36 27.45
C GLY A 521 5.63 -25.52 26.67
N ALA A 522 4.71 -26.22 27.29
CA ALA A 522 3.69 -27.00 26.60
C ALA A 522 2.52 -26.06 26.31
N SER A 523 2.20 -25.88 25.03
CA SER A 523 1.03 -25.15 24.55
C SER A 523 -0.25 -25.89 24.97
N GLY A 524 -1.02 -25.28 25.86
CA GLY A 524 -2.33 -25.77 26.28
C GLY A 524 -3.43 -25.13 25.43
N GLY A 525 -4.14 -25.94 24.67
CA GLY A 525 -5.31 -25.54 23.89
C GLY A 525 -5.73 -26.58 22.84
N ALA A 526 -5.58 -27.88 23.11
CA ALA A 526 -6.06 -28.90 22.20
C ALA A 526 -7.60 -28.90 22.19
N ALA A 527 -8.19 -28.45 21.08
CA ALA A 527 -9.54 -28.87 20.69
C ALA A 527 -9.58 -30.40 20.64
N LYS A 528 -10.72 -30.99 21.02
CA LYS A 528 -10.93 -32.44 21.03
C LYS A 528 -10.47 -33.06 19.70
N ALA A 529 -9.53 -33.99 19.78
CA ALA A 529 -9.18 -34.85 18.65
C ALA A 529 -10.43 -35.64 18.21
N PRO A 530 -10.78 -35.65 16.91
CA PRO A 530 -11.78 -36.55 16.38
C PRO A 530 -11.24 -37.99 16.40
N SER A 531 -12.15 -38.92 16.68
CA SER A 531 -11.89 -40.36 16.71
C SER A 531 -12.28 -41.01 15.38
N GLY A 532 -11.69 -40.54 14.28
CA GLY A 532 -11.90 -41.04 12.93
C GLY A 532 -10.59 -41.15 12.17
N SER A 533 -10.51 -42.06 11.19
CA SER A 533 -9.35 -42.24 10.31
C SER A 533 -9.28 -41.16 9.23
N GLY A 534 -9.39 -39.89 9.61
CA GLY A 534 -9.37 -38.73 8.71
C GLY A 534 -8.04 -37.96 8.77
N GLU A 535 -7.65 -37.34 7.66
CA GLU A 535 -6.53 -36.42 7.56
C GLU A 535 -6.97 -35.00 7.96
N ILE A 536 -6.26 -34.38 8.91
CA ILE A 536 -6.55 -33.01 9.35
C ILE A 536 -5.70 -32.06 8.51
N VAL A 537 -6.38 -31.19 7.76
CA VAL A 537 -5.76 -30.07 7.04
C VAL A 537 -5.61 -28.91 8.02
N CYS A 538 -4.37 -28.50 8.28
CA CYS A 538 -4.04 -27.37 9.16
C CYS A 538 -3.71 -26.11 8.37
N ALA A 539 -3.87 -24.94 9.01
CA ALA A 539 -3.39 -23.67 8.51
C ALA A 539 -1.86 -23.67 8.45
N GLU A 540 -1.28 -23.41 7.28
CA GLU A 540 0.18 -23.32 7.14
C GLU A 540 0.72 -21.97 7.60
N LEU A 541 -0.12 -20.93 7.53
CA LEU A 541 0.18 -19.54 7.90
C LEU A 541 -0.91 -19.00 8.80
N ALA A 542 -0.56 -18.08 9.71
CA ALA A 542 -1.53 -17.33 10.47
C ALA A 542 -2.31 -16.38 9.55
N GLY A 543 -3.62 -16.22 9.79
CA GLY A 543 -4.50 -15.42 8.96
C GLY A 543 -5.92 -15.34 9.50
N GLN A 544 -6.81 -14.64 8.79
CA GLN A 544 -8.24 -14.64 9.06
C GLN A 544 -8.95 -15.56 8.07
N VAL A 545 -9.94 -16.33 8.49
CA VAL A 545 -10.78 -17.13 7.58
C VAL A 545 -11.68 -16.18 6.81
N LEU A 546 -11.38 -15.94 5.53
CA LEU A 546 -12.20 -15.09 4.66
C LEU A 546 -13.52 -15.78 4.31
N ARG A 547 -13.46 -17.05 3.93
CA ARG A 547 -14.64 -17.90 3.67
C ARG A 547 -14.29 -19.38 3.71
N VAL A 548 -15.21 -20.19 4.18
CA VAL A 548 -15.15 -21.65 4.03
C VAL A 548 -15.80 -22.01 2.70
N VAL A 549 -15.07 -22.68 1.82
CA VAL A 549 -15.51 -23.04 0.45
C VAL A 549 -16.22 -24.39 0.46
N ALA A 550 -15.64 -25.38 1.14
CA ALA A 550 -16.19 -26.72 1.26
C ALA A 550 -17.23 -26.85 2.37
N ARG A 551 -18.12 -27.85 2.26
CA ARG A 551 -19.12 -28.19 3.28
C ARG A 551 -18.90 -29.60 3.79
N GLU A 552 -19.32 -29.85 5.03
CA GLU A 552 -19.35 -31.21 5.58
C GLU A 552 -20.19 -32.14 4.69
N GLY A 553 -19.62 -33.28 4.31
CA GLY A 553 -20.20 -34.24 3.39
C GLY A 553 -19.82 -34.05 1.91
N ASP A 554 -19.12 -32.97 1.55
CA ASP A 554 -18.65 -32.78 0.17
C ASP A 554 -17.56 -33.78 -0.20
N SER A 555 -17.64 -34.35 -1.41
CA SER A 555 -16.55 -35.12 -2.01
C SER A 555 -15.58 -34.14 -2.67
N VAL A 556 -14.31 -34.19 -2.27
CA VAL A 556 -13.24 -33.31 -2.77
C VAL A 556 -12.15 -34.14 -3.43
N ALA A 557 -11.53 -33.59 -4.48
CA ALA A 557 -10.33 -34.13 -5.09
C ALA A 557 -9.07 -33.45 -4.52
N GLU A 558 -7.92 -34.12 -4.63
CA GLU A 558 -6.62 -33.48 -4.36
C GLU A 558 -6.48 -32.18 -5.16
N GLY A 559 -6.16 -31.08 -4.48
CA GLY A 559 -6.04 -29.75 -5.06
C GLY A 559 -7.29 -28.88 -4.99
N ASP A 560 -8.45 -29.42 -4.62
CA ASP A 560 -9.68 -28.63 -4.46
C ASP A 560 -9.57 -27.64 -3.29
N VAL A 561 -10.10 -26.43 -3.46
CA VAL A 561 -10.04 -25.38 -2.43
C VAL A 561 -11.07 -25.66 -1.33
N LEU A 562 -10.60 -25.76 -0.09
CA LEU A 562 -11.42 -26.05 1.08
C LEU A 562 -11.79 -24.78 1.86
N VAL A 563 -10.79 -23.93 2.11
CA VAL A 563 -10.92 -22.70 2.90
C VAL A 563 -10.11 -21.61 2.23
N MET A 564 -10.63 -20.39 2.24
CA MET A 564 -9.88 -19.19 1.86
C MET A 564 -9.49 -18.45 3.13
N LEU A 565 -8.19 -18.30 3.36
CA LEU A 565 -7.66 -17.42 4.40
C LEU A 565 -7.32 -16.05 3.77
N GLU A 566 -7.51 -14.97 4.51
CA GLU A 566 -6.90 -13.67 4.24
C GLU A 566 -5.71 -13.51 5.19
N ALA A 567 -4.51 -13.52 4.64
CA ALA A 567 -3.31 -13.09 5.36
C ALA A 567 -2.48 -12.22 4.44
N LEU A 568 -1.82 -11.19 4.98
CA LEU A 568 -0.99 -10.27 4.19
C LEU A 568 -1.75 -9.56 3.05
N LYS A 569 -3.07 -9.34 3.20
CA LYS A 569 -3.98 -8.86 2.14
C LYS A 569 -4.01 -9.75 0.88
N MET A 570 -3.60 -11.00 1.03
CA MET A 570 -3.73 -12.05 0.03
C MET A 570 -4.83 -13.00 0.44
N GLU A 571 -5.59 -13.43 -0.56
CA GLU A 571 -6.38 -14.64 -0.47
C GLU A 571 -5.43 -15.84 -0.60
N ILE A 572 -5.40 -16.70 0.43
CA ILE A 572 -4.60 -17.93 0.50
C ILE A 572 -5.58 -19.10 0.41
N GLU A 573 -5.47 -19.85 -0.68
CA GLU A 573 -6.21 -21.10 -0.88
C GLU A 573 -5.63 -22.21 -0.01
N VAL A 574 -6.43 -22.73 0.91
CA VAL A 574 -6.14 -23.99 1.62
C VAL A 574 -6.73 -25.12 0.80
N LYS A 575 -5.87 -25.91 0.15
CA LYS A 575 -6.26 -26.99 -0.77
C LYS A 575 -6.31 -28.35 -0.09
N ALA A 576 -7.15 -29.23 -0.59
CA ALA A 576 -7.21 -30.63 -0.16
C ALA A 576 -5.91 -31.37 -0.51
N PRO A 577 -5.21 -31.97 0.46
CA PRO A 577 -3.97 -32.73 0.21
C PRO A 577 -4.24 -34.10 -0.42
N CYS A 578 -5.48 -34.59 -0.36
CA CYS A 578 -5.89 -35.86 -0.93
C CYS A 578 -7.38 -35.82 -1.31
N SER A 579 -7.78 -36.73 -2.20
CA SER A 579 -9.21 -36.95 -2.48
C SER A 579 -9.90 -37.63 -1.29
N GLY A 580 -11.13 -37.26 -1.00
CA GLY A 580 -11.91 -37.84 0.11
C GLY A 580 -13.24 -37.14 0.32
N THR A 581 -13.88 -37.38 1.46
CA THR A 581 -15.09 -36.68 1.89
C THR A 581 -14.80 -35.77 3.07
N VAL A 582 -15.22 -34.51 3.00
CA VAL A 582 -15.07 -33.55 4.09
C VAL A 582 -15.89 -34.02 5.29
N ALA A 583 -15.21 -34.47 6.34
CA ALA A 583 -15.82 -35.04 7.54
C ALA A 583 -16.27 -33.95 8.53
N ALA A 584 -15.46 -32.89 8.68
CA ALA A 584 -15.76 -31.78 9.58
C ALA A 584 -15.10 -30.48 9.11
N ILE A 585 -15.79 -29.35 9.32
CA ILE A 585 -15.21 -28.00 9.23
C ILE A 585 -14.92 -27.52 10.66
N LEU A 586 -13.66 -27.19 10.95
CA LEU A 586 -13.19 -26.89 12.31
C LEU A 586 -13.05 -25.38 12.59
N VAL A 587 -13.41 -24.55 11.61
CA VAL A 587 -13.32 -23.08 11.67
C VAL A 587 -14.58 -22.39 11.18
N SER A 588 -14.83 -21.17 11.65
CA SER A 588 -15.90 -20.31 11.15
C SER A 588 -15.37 -19.18 10.26
N GLY A 589 -16.25 -18.58 9.45
CA GLY A 589 -15.94 -17.31 8.78
C GLY A 589 -15.51 -16.24 9.79
N ASP A 590 -14.58 -15.39 9.38
CA ASP A 590 -13.94 -14.31 10.15
C ASP A 590 -13.05 -14.75 11.32
N GLN A 591 -12.90 -16.06 11.57
CA GLN A 591 -12.04 -16.57 12.64
C GLN A 591 -10.56 -16.31 12.33
N THR A 592 -9.81 -15.78 13.28
CA THR A 592 -8.34 -15.74 13.21
C THR A 592 -7.76 -17.11 13.56
N VAL A 593 -6.84 -17.60 12.72
CA VAL A 593 -6.12 -18.87 12.88
C VAL A 593 -4.62 -18.62 12.92
N ALA A 594 -3.91 -19.42 13.71
CA ALA A 594 -2.45 -19.46 13.76
C ALA A 594 -1.89 -20.58 12.85
N SER A 595 -0.61 -20.50 12.51
CA SER A 595 0.06 -21.62 11.84
C SER A 595 -0.01 -22.88 12.71
N GLY A 596 -0.46 -23.98 12.12
CA GLY A 596 -0.70 -25.27 12.77
C GLY A 596 -2.14 -25.50 13.23
N ASP A 597 -3.01 -24.48 13.22
CA ASP A 597 -4.39 -24.64 13.65
C ASP A 597 -5.19 -25.55 12.70
N PRO A 598 -6.02 -26.46 13.22
CA PRO A 598 -6.78 -27.39 12.39
C PRO A 598 -7.95 -26.67 11.70
N LEU A 599 -8.11 -26.88 10.39
CA LEU A 599 -9.12 -26.21 9.56
C LEU A 599 -10.23 -27.14 9.10
N VAL A 600 -9.87 -28.28 8.51
CA VAL A 600 -10.81 -29.23 7.89
C VAL A 600 -10.33 -30.66 8.16
N GLU A 601 -11.25 -31.58 8.40
CA GLU A 601 -10.97 -33.02 8.45
C GLU A 601 -11.49 -33.69 7.16
N ILE A 602 -10.64 -34.45 6.47
CA ILE A 602 -11.00 -35.24 5.28
C ILE A 602 -10.98 -36.72 5.65
N ALA A 603 -12.12 -37.40 5.51
CA ALA A 603 -12.20 -38.85 5.60
C ALA A 603 -11.83 -39.48 4.24
N SER A 604 -10.97 -40.50 4.28
CA SER A 604 -10.57 -41.29 3.12
C SER A 604 -11.70 -42.12 2.50
#